data_AF-A0A151IMI9-F1
#
_entry.id   AF-A0A151IMI9-F1
#
_cell.length_a   1.000
_cell.length_b   1.000
_cell.length_c   1.000
_cell.angle_alpha   90.00
_cell.angle_beta   90.00
_cell.angle_gamma   90.00
#
_symmetry.space_group_name_H-M   'P 1'
#
loop_
_entity.id
_entity.type
_entity.pdbx_description
1 polymer ?
#
loop_
_entity_poly.entity_id
_entity_poly.type
_entity_poly.pdbx_seq_one_letter_code
_entity_poly.pdbx_strand_id
1 'polypeptide(L)' 'MGELAIVFQAEVLAILKCAKLLLKGKSRKQIYIYTDSRAAIEALTRTSTESSVVWDCMQALIALGITNQVTLV' A
#
# COMPACT_ATOMS: atom_id res chain seq x y z
N MET A 1 -0.83 -20.42 12.34
CA MET A 1 -0.56 -19.28 11.44
C MET A 1 0.94 -19.17 11.29
N GLY A 2 1.46 -19.39 10.08
CA GLY A 2 2.90 -19.53 9.82
C GLY A 2 3.60 -18.18 9.57
N GLU A 3 4.92 -18.15 9.76
CA GLU A 3 5.80 -16.97 9.62
C GLU A 3 5.55 -16.17 8.32
N LEU A 4 5.21 -16.85 7.22
CA LEU A 4 4.92 -16.24 5.93
C LEU A 4 3.73 -15.25 5.98
N ALA A 5 2.73 -15.50 6.83
CA ALA A 5 1.60 -14.59 7.00
C ALA A 5 2.02 -13.28 7.70
N ILE A 6 3.02 -13.36 8.60
CA ILE A 6 3.54 -12.21 9.33
C ILE A 6 4.41 -11.35 8.40
N VAL A 7 5.23 -11.98 7.56
CA VAL A 7 6.04 -11.27 6.55
C VAL A 7 5.14 -10.52 5.58
N PHE A 8 4.12 -11.19 5.02
CA PHE A 8 3.17 -10.54 4.13
C PHE A 8 2.47 -9.34 4.79
N GLN A 9 2.01 -9.49 6.04
CA GLN A 9 1.39 -8.40 6.78
C GLN A 9 2.36 -7.24 7.05
N ALA A 10 3.63 -7.53 7.36
CA ALA A 10 4.65 -6.52 7.58
C ALA A 10 4.93 -5.69 6.32
N GLU A 11 5.00 -6.33 5.16
CA GLU A 11 5.18 -5.66 3.86
C GLU A 11 4.00 -4.72 3.55
N VAL A 12 2.77 -5.20 3.69
CA VAL A 12 1.57 -4.37 3.48
C VAL A 12 1.53 -3.19 4.47
N LEU A 13 1.91 -3.43 5.74
CA LEU A 13 2.01 -2.37 6.75
C LEU A 13 3.10 -1.34 6.41
N ALA A 14 4.22 -1.75 5.82
CA ALA A 14 5.27 -0.84 5.37
C ALA A 14 4.75 0.10 4.28
N ILE A 15 4.05 -0.44 3.26
CA ILE A 15 3.41 0.35 2.20
C ILE A 15 2.37 1.31 2.78
N LEU A 16 1.50 0.83 3.67
CA LEU A 16 0.49 1.65 4.35
C LEU A 16 1.15 2.82 5.11
N LYS A 17 2.25 2.56 5.80
CA LYS A 17 2.96 3.59 6.57
C LYS A 17 3.60 4.63 5.65
N CYS A 18 4.20 4.21 4.54
CA CYS A 18 4.68 5.11 3.49
C CYS A 18 3.55 5.99 2.93
N ALA A 19 2.41 5.39 2.55
CA ALA A 19 1.26 6.15 2.03
C ALA A 19 0.75 7.20 3.03
N LYS A 20 0.62 6.82 4.32
CA LYS A 20 0.21 7.73 5.40
C LYS A 20 1.20 8.88 5.64
N LEU A 21 2.50 8.63 5.51
CA LEU A 21 3.51 9.69 5.63
C LEU A 21 3.44 10.66 4.46
N LEU A 22 3.25 10.15 3.25
CA LEU A 22 3.12 10.95 2.03
C LEU A 22 1.83 11.79 2.02
N LEU A 23 0.74 11.26 2.58
CA LEU A 23 -0.52 11.99 2.78
C LEU A 23 -0.39 13.21 3.70
N LYS A 24 0.54 13.18 4.67
CA LYS A 24 0.80 14.31 5.57
C LYS A 24 1.65 15.40 4.89
N GLY A 25 2.34 15.07 3.81
CA GLY A 25 3.11 16.02 3.02
C GLY A 25 2.23 16.81 2.05
N LYS A 26 2.75 17.93 1.54
CA LYS A 26 2.19 18.58 0.35
C LYS A 26 2.81 17.92 -0.88
N SER A 27 2.01 17.45 -1.83
CA SER A 27 2.03 17.90 -3.23
C SER A 27 1.14 17.05 -4.15
N ARG A 28 0.99 17.53 -5.39
CA ARG A 28 0.51 16.85 -6.59
C ARG A 28 1.72 16.35 -7.37
N LYS A 29 2.24 15.17 -7.05
CA LYS A 29 3.47 14.61 -7.63
C LYS A 29 3.24 13.18 -8.09
N GLN A 30 4.13 12.73 -8.97
CA GLN A 30 4.33 11.32 -9.25
C GLN A 30 5.02 10.67 -8.05
N ILE A 31 4.44 9.61 -7.51
CA ILE A 31 4.95 8.87 -6.35
C ILE A 31 5.18 7.43 -6.78
N TYR A 32 6.41 6.96 -6.61
CA TYR A 32 6.79 5.55 -6.80
C TYR A 32 7.05 4.92 -5.44
N ILE A 33 6.34 3.84 -5.15
CA ILE A 33 6.58 3.01 -3.95
C ILE A 33 7.19 1.70 -4.44
N TYR A 34 8.46 1.48 -4.12
CA TYR A 34 9.18 0.26 -4.48
C TYR A 34 8.96 -0.81 -3.41
N THR A 35 8.47 -1.98 -3.82
CA THR A 35 8.33 -3.15 -2.93
C THR A 35 8.76 -4.40 -3.68
N ASP A 36 9.62 -5.22 -3.07
CA ASP A 36 10.00 -6.53 -3.60
C ASP A 36 8.91 -7.60 -3.32
N SER A 37 7.89 -7.25 -2.53
CA SER A 37 6.78 -8.13 -2.20
C SER A 37 5.74 -8.19 -3.31
N ARG A 38 5.94 -9.09 -4.27
CA ARG A 38 4.97 -9.39 -5.34
C ARG A 38 3.58 -9.73 -4.79
N ALA A 39 3.52 -10.45 -3.68
CA ALA A 39 2.26 -10.78 -3.02
C ALA A 39 1.51 -9.52 -2.54
N ALA A 40 2.23 -8.52 -2.02
CA ALA A 40 1.62 -7.25 -1.62
C ALA A 40 1.09 -6.47 -2.83
N ILE A 41 1.84 -6.44 -3.93
CA ILE A 41 1.40 -5.82 -5.19
C ILE A 41 0.12 -6.50 -5.70
N GLU A 42 0.11 -7.83 -5.79
CA GLU A 42 -1.07 -8.60 -6.23
C GLU A 42 -2.27 -8.35 -5.30
N ALA A 43 -2.06 -8.37 -3.98
CA ALA A 43 -3.11 -8.13 -3.01
C ALA A 43 -3.71 -6.72 -3.14
N LEU A 44 -2.89 -5.71 -3.40
CA LEU A 44 -3.32 -4.31 -3.56
C LEU A 44 -3.90 -3.99 -4.95
N THR A 45 -3.62 -4.82 -5.96
CA THR A 45 -4.17 -4.69 -7.31
C THR A 45 -5.56 -5.33 -7.43
N ARG A 46 -5.90 -6.28 -6.56
CA ARG A 46 -7.23 -6.89 -6.51
C ARG A 46 -8.31 -5.85 -6.17
N THR A 47 -9.51 -6.03 -6.72
CA THR A 47 -10.65 -5.13 -6.48
C THR A 47 -11.34 -5.37 -5.14
N SER A 48 -11.06 -6.50 -4.48
CA SER A 48 -11.59 -6.85 -3.18
C SER A 48 -10.54 -7.61 -2.34
N THR A 49 -10.66 -7.47 -1.03
CA THR A 49 -9.81 -8.17 -0.06
C THR A 49 -10.59 -8.46 1.21
N GLU A 50 -10.39 -9.64 1.80
CA GLU A 50 -10.93 -10.00 3.11
C GLU A 50 -9.98 -9.58 4.26
N SER A 51 -8.78 -9.10 3.92
CA SER A 51 -7.78 -8.66 4.89
C SER A 51 -7.98 -7.19 5.24
N SER A 52 -8.25 -6.90 6.52
CA SER A 52 -8.37 -5.53 7.03
C SER A 52 -7.12 -4.69 6.76
N VAL A 53 -5.93 -5.29 6.93
CA VAL A 53 -4.64 -4.60 6.72
C VAL A 53 -4.46 -4.19 5.25
N VAL A 54 -4.83 -5.06 4.31
CA VAL A 54 -4.79 -4.77 2.87
C VAL A 54 -5.84 -3.70 2.52
N TRP A 55 -7.04 -3.78 3.10
CA TRP A 55 -8.09 -2.79 2.90
C TRP A 55 -7.66 -1.40 3.36
N ASP A 56 -7.10 -1.29 4.58
CA ASP A 56 -6.58 -0.02 5.10
C ASP A 56 -5.48 0.56 4.21
N CYS A 57 -4.62 -0.30 3.67
CA CYS A 57 -3.58 0.10 2.72
C CYS A 57 -4.17 0.60 1.40
N MET A 58 -5.15 -0.09 0.82
CA MET A 58 -5.87 0.37 -0.37
C MET A 58 -6.50 1.74 -0.15
N GLN A 59 -7.21 1.94 0.96
CA GLN A 59 -7.85 3.23 1.26
C GLN A 59 -6.83 4.37 1.38
N ALA A 60 -5.68 4.12 2.02
CA ALA A 60 -4.60 5.11 2.11
C ALA A 60 -3.99 5.45 0.74
N LEU A 61 -3.79 4.45 -0.12
CA LEU A 61 -3.28 4.64 -1.47
C LEU A 61 -4.29 5.37 -2.37
N ILE A 62 -5.58 5.05 -2.26
CA ILE A 62 -6.66 5.76 -2.95
C ILE A 62 -6.68 7.22 -2.52
N ALA A 63 -6.65 7.49 -1.21
CA ALA A 63 -6.61 8.85 -0.70
C ALA A 63 -5.38 9.62 -1.20
N LEU A 64 -4.22 8.97 -1.30
CA LEU A 64 -3.01 9.56 -1.86
C LEU A 64 -3.17 9.82 -3.37
N GLY A 65 -3.82 8.90 -4.07
CA GLY A 65 -4.16 8.94 -5.49
C GLY A 65 -5.12 10.06 -5.90
N ILE A 66 -5.93 10.59 -4.97
CA ILE A 66 -6.84 11.72 -5.25
C ILE A 66 -6.05 12.95 -5.71
N THR A 67 -4.85 13.15 -5.15
CA THR A 67 -4.02 14.32 -5.43
C THR A 67 -2.72 14.00 -6.15
N ASN A 68 -2.33 12.72 -6.20
CA ASN A 68 -1.06 12.25 -6.75
C ASN A 68 -1.27 11.11 -7.74
N GLN A 69 -0.31 10.92 -8.64
CA GLN A 69 -0.24 9.66 -9.38
C GLN A 69 0.68 8.70 -8.60
N VAL A 70 0.10 7.63 -8.07
CA VAL A 70 0.82 6.64 -7.27
C VAL A 70 1.02 5.38 -8.09
N THR A 71 2.27 4.91 -8.18
CA THR A 71 2.63 3.65 -8.83
C THR A 71 3.39 2.78 -7.85
N LEU A 72 2.91 1.56 -7.65
CA LEU A 72 3.67 0.52 -6.96
C LEU A 72 4.56 -0.18 -8.00
N VAL A 73 5.85 -0.29 -7.68
CA VAL A 73 6.89 -0.88 -8.55
C VAL A 73 7.55 -2.06 -7.84
#